data_AF-A0A3S1PUV4-F1
#
_entry.id   AF-A0A3S1PUV4-F1
#
_cell.length_a   1.000
_cell.length_b   1.000
_cell.length_c   1.000
_cell.angle_alpha   90.00
_cell.angle_beta   90.00
_cell.angle_gamma   90.00
#
_symmetry.space_group_name_H-M   'P 1'
#
loop_
_entity.id
_entity.type
_entity.pdbx_description
1 polymer ?
#
loop_
_entity_poly.entity_id
_entity_poly.type
_entity_poly.pdbx_seq_one_letter_code
_entity_poly.pdbx_strand_id
1 'polypeptide(L)' 'MNVLLLGSGGREHALAWKTSASPLLTKLYAAPGNPGIGRVAELVKLDVADHSTVAAFCQEKK' A
#
# COMPACT_ATOMS: atom_id res chain seq x y z
N MET A 1 -12.20 -2.36 -4.10
CA MET A 1 -11.59 -1.13 -3.55
C MET A 1 -10.08 -1.21 -3.69
N ASN A 2 -9.44 -0.17 -4.22
CA ASN A 2 -7.98 -0.05 -4.24
C ASN A 2 -7.50 0.61 -2.94
N VAL A 3 -6.42 0.09 -2.36
CA VAL A 3 -5.87 0.60 -1.09
C VAL A 3 -4.37 0.84 -1.25
N LEU A 4 -3.90 2.00 -0.78
CA LEU A 4 -2.49 2.31 -0.63
C LEU A 4 -2.13 2.32 0.87
N LEU A 5 -1.15 1.49 1.26
CA LEU A 5 -0.60 1.45 2.61
C LEU A 5 0.73 2.20 2.67
N LEU A 6 0.85 3.16 3.57
CA LEU A 6 2.08 3.94 3.76
C LEU A 6 2.88 3.41 4.96
N GLY A 7 4.15 3.10 4.74
CA GLY A 7 5.12 2.61 5.71
C GLY A 7 5.70 1.23 5.39
N SER A 8 6.62 0.76 6.23
CA SER A 8 7.44 -0.44 6.00
C SER A 8 7.71 -1.29 7.24
N GLY A 9 7.10 -0.96 8.38
CA GLY A 9 7.31 -1.64 9.65
C GLY A 9 6.50 -2.94 9.79
N GLY A 10 6.66 -3.58 10.95
CA GLY A 10 5.89 -4.78 11.31
C GLY A 10 4.39 -4.51 11.45
N ARG A 11 4.01 -3.30 11.92
CA ARG A 11 2.62 -2.86 11.99
C ARG A 11 1.98 -2.81 10.61
N GLU A 12 2.66 -2.21 9.64
CA GLU A 12 2.18 -2.13 8.27
C GLU A 12 2.10 -3.52 7.63
N HIS A 13 3.03 -4.43 7.94
CA HIS A 13 2.91 -5.82 7.50
C HIS A 13 1.65 -6.50 8.04
N ALA A 14 1.35 -6.36 9.34
CA ALA A 14 0.12 -6.93 9.90
C ALA A 14 -1.16 -6.33 9.25
N LEU A 15 -1.17 -5.02 9.00
CA LEU A 15 -2.25 -4.34 8.30
C LEU A 15 -2.39 -4.83 6.85
N ALA A 16 -1.28 -4.95 6.12
CA ALA A 16 -1.27 -5.45 4.74
C ALA A 16 -1.83 -6.88 4.67
N TRP A 17 -1.34 -7.76 5.55
CA TRP A 17 -1.78 -9.15 5.62
C TRP A 17 -3.28 -9.29 5.91
N LYS A 18 -3.81 -8.49 6.85
CA LYS A 18 -5.24 -8.58 7.16
C LYS A 18 -6.10 -7.94 6.06
N THR A 19 -5.64 -6.84 5.48
CA THR A 19 -6.32 -6.15 4.37
C THR A 19 -6.41 -7.03 3.12
N SER A 20 -5.34 -7.78 2.80
CA SER A 20 -5.29 -8.67 1.63
C SER A 20 -6.32 -9.80 1.65
N ALA A 21 -6.88 -10.12 2.83
CA ALA A 21 -7.91 -11.14 2.97
C ALA A 21 -9.35 -10.60 2.79
N SER A 22 -9.52 -9.29 2.58
CA SER A 22 -10.85 -8.70 2.44
C SER A 22 -11.48 -9.03 1.08
N PRO A 23 -12.73 -9.52 1.02
CA PRO A 23 -13.43 -9.75 -0.25
C PRO A 23 -13.77 -8.46 -1.00
N LEU A 24 -13.67 -7.30 -0.34
CA LEU A 24 -13.91 -5.99 -0.95
C LEU A 24 -12.64 -5.40 -1.60
N LEU A 25 -11.47 -5.99 -1.37
CA LEU A 25 -10.21 -5.50 -1.89
C LEU A 25 -10.07 -5.89 -3.37
N THR A 26 -9.76 -4.90 -4.20
CA THR A 26 -9.43 -5.10 -5.61
C THR A 26 -7.92 -5.17 -5.80
N LYS A 27 -7.19 -4.22 -5.19
CA LYS A 27 -5.73 -4.14 -5.27
C LYS A 27 -5.17 -3.49 -4.01
N LEU A 28 -4.09 -4.06 -3.50
CA LEU A 28 -3.31 -3.49 -2.41
C LEU A 28 -1.95 -3.02 -2.93
N TYR A 29 -1.65 -1.75 -2.69
CA TYR A 29 -0.37 -1.11 -2.92
C TYR A 29 0.29 -0.79 -1.59
N ALA A 30 1.62 -0.73 -1.56
CA ALA A 30 2.36 -0.27 -0.40
C ALA A 30 3.59 0.57 -0.78
N ALA A 31 3.89 1.60 0.02
CA ALA A 31 5.07 2.45 -0.16
C ALA A 31 5.68 2.87 1.19
N PRO A 32 7.00 2.72 1.41
CA PRO A 32 7.92 1.93 0.58
C PRO A 32 7.69 0.41 0.74
N GLY A 33 7.00 -0.02 1.80
CA GLY A 33 6.80 -1.42 2.13
C GLY A 33 8.10 -2.15 2.51
N ASN A 34 8.01 -3.47 2.62
CA ASN A 34 9.13 -4.37 2.90
C ASN A 34 8.92 -5.70 2.17
N PRO A 35 9.91 -6.62 2.12
CA PRO A 35 9.78 -7.89 1.41
C PRO A 35 8.62 -8.78 1.86
N GLY A 36 8.19 -8.67 3.14
CA GLY A 36 7.01 -9.37 3.65
C GLY A 36 5.72 -8.79 3.10
N ILE A 37 5.57 -7.47 3.14
CA ILE A 37 4.44 -6.75 2.53
C ILE A 37 4.36 -7.03 1.03
N GLY A 38 5.50 -7.10 0.34
CA GLY A 38 5.59 -7.42 -1.09
C GLY A 38 5.03 -8.79 -1.50
N ARG A 39 4.72 -9.67 -0.54
CA ARG A 39 4.03 -10.96 -0.82
C ARG A 39 2.52 -10.81 -0.97
N VAL A 40 1.93 -9.73 -0.44
CA VAL A 40 0.48 -9.51 -0.38
C VAL A 40 0.05 -8.15 -0.95
N ALA A 41 1.00 -7.28 -1.27
CA ALA A 41 0.80 -5.96 -1.84
C ALA A 41 1.81 -5.67 -2.95
N GLU A 42 1.44 -4.84 -3.92
CA GLU A 42 2.37 -4.30 -4.91
C GLU A 42 3.19 -3.16 -4.29
N LEU A 43 4.51 -3.30 -4.28
CA LEU A 43 5.40 -2.24 -3.79
C LEU A 43 5.57 -1.17 -4.87
N VAL A 44 5.25 0.08 -4.53
CA VAL A 44 5.37 1.22 -5.43
C VAL A 44 6.40 2.20 -4.91
N LYS A 45 7.16 2.79 -5.83
CA LYS A 45 8.16 3.80 -5.52
C LYS A 45 7.47 5.16 -5.35
N LEU A 46 7.17 5.51 -4.10
CA LEU A 46 6.64 6.83 -3.71
C LEU A 46 7.46 7.35 -2.53
N ASP A 47 7.76 8.64 -2.53
CA ASP A 47 8.20 9.32 -1.33
C ASP A 47 6.96 9.64 -0.47
N VAL A 48 6.89 9.00 0.70
CA VAL A 48 5.75 9.17 1.60
C VAL A 48 5.68 10.58 2.21
N ALA A 49 6.79 11.32 2.20
CA ALA A 49 6.82 12.71 2.66
C ALA A 49 6.33 13.70 1.58
N ASP A 50 6.33 13.29 0.30
CA ASP A 50 5.75 14.09 -0.78
C ASP A 50 4.25 13.79 -0.91
N HIS A 51 3.47 14.48 -0.09
CA HIS A 51 2.01 14.32 -0.07
C HIS A 51 1.35 14.61 -1.43
N SER A 52 1.95 15.46 -2.27
CA SER A 52 1.39 15.80 -3.57
C SER A 52 1.45 14.61 -4.53
N THR A 53 2.57 13.90 -4.55
CA THR A 53 2.75 12.70 -5.37
C THR A 53 1.91 11.53 -4.86
N VAL A 54 1.78 11.38 -3.54
CA VAL A 54 0.90 10.38 -2.92
C VAL A 54 -0.56 10.62 -3.32
N ALA A 55 -1.03 11.86 -3.24
CA ALA A 55 -2.39 12.22 -3.64
C ALA A 55 -2.62 11.98 -5.14
N ALA A 56 -1.66 12.36 -5.99
CA ALA A 56 -1.72 12.14 -7.43
C ALA A 56 -1.80 10.64 -7.76
N PHE A 57 -0.98 9.80 -7.12
CA PHE A 57 -1.02 8.35 -7.28
C PHE A 57 -2.40 7.77 -6.94
N CYS A 58 -2.98 8.19 -5.80
CA CYS A 58 -4.32 7.74 -5.40
C CYS A 58 -5.41 8.19 -6.38
N GLN A 59 -5.28 9.36 -7.00
CA GLN A 59 -6.23 9.82 -8.03
C GLN A 59 -6.10 9.03 -9.33
N GLU A 60 -4.87 8.69 -9.73
CA GLU A 60 -4.60 7.90 -10.93
C GLU A 60 -5.12 6.45 -10.78
N LYS A 61 -5.00 5.86 -9.59
CA LYS A 61 -5.39 4.47 -9.28
C LYS A 61 -6.79 4.34 -8.66
N LYS A 62 -7.70 5.27 -8.95
CA LYS A 62 -9.09 5.22 -8.47
C LYS A 62 -9.80 3.92 -8.86
#